data_AF-A0A846QSM7-F1
#
_entry.id   AF-A0A846QSM7-F1
#
_cell.length_a   1.000
_cell.length_b   1.000
_cell.length_c   1.000
_cell.angle_alpha   90.00
_cell.angle_beta   90.00
_cell.angle_gamma   90.00
#
_symmetry.space_group_name_H-M   'P 1'
#
loop_
_entity.id
_entity.type
_entity.pdbx_description
1 polymer ?
#
loop_
_entity_poly.entity_id
_entity_poly.type
_entity_poly.pdbx_seq_one_letter_code
_entity_poly.pdbx_strand_id
1 'polypeptide(L)'
;MNANNPLTAVIFPGQGSQVKDMGRDLAESDSDYMYLWQQAEAISRQPLREIYWGGDDHDMADTRALQPAMTVCCLSLWMYASKRLAADCFAGHSLGEYAALAAAKVLSVDQTLELVSLRGRLMAEAGCEDDGMHAILKLSLKNTEEVVQAVRERTGLEIGIANYNTPGQFVLSGKKEALAAAAELVKELKGRAIPLPVSGAFHSPLIAEAAEELRSQLVAAEWKAPSAPVYFNVTASPEANPEAIRDIMVRQMTSSVRWIEITRNQYEAGVRTWYEPGPKGVLTKMLGQNMAEVKDEWTGRSLDSMAAVLDAAPGL
;
A
#
# COMPACT_ATOMS: atom_id res chain seq x y z
N MET A 1 22.63 22.49 -6.70
CA MET A 1 21.22 22.06 -6.82
C MET A 1 20.38 23.30 -6.61
N ASN A 2 19.56 23.69 -7.59
CA ASN A 2 18.74 24.90 -7.48
C ASN A 2 17.71 24.71 -6.36
N ALA A 3 17.77 25.54 -5.32
CA ALA A 3 16.87 25.53 -4.17
C ALA A 3 15.42 26.01 -4.49
N ASN A 4 15.00 25.97 -5.76
CA ASN A 4 13.80 26.65 -6.26
C ASN A 4 12.79 25.73 -6.95
N ASN A 5 12.94 24.39 -6.91
CA ASN A 5 11.87 23.50 -7.33
C ASN A 5 11.60 22.47 -6.24
N PRO A 6 10.38 22.42 -5.68
CA PRO A 6 10.03 21.43 -4.66
C PRO A 6 10.13 20.00 -5.22
N LEU A 7 10.60 19.07 -4.39
CA LEU A 7 10.69 17.66 -4.80
C LEU A 7 9.29 17.05 -4.92
N THR A 8 9.16 16.11 -5.85
CA THR A 8 7.94 15.38 -6.17
C THR A 8 8.05 13.93 -5.74
N ALA A 9 7.16 13.48 -4.86
CA ALA A 9 6.98 12.09 -4.51
C ALA A 9 5.84 11.46 -5.32
N VAL A 10 6.01 10.20 -5.70
CA VAL A 10 4.94 9.37 -6.26
C VAL A 10 4.61 8.27 -5.26
N ILE A 11 3.35 8.23 -4.84
CA ILE A 11 2.88 7.33 -3.79
C ILE A 11 1.80 6.38 -4.31
N PHE A 12 1.97 5.10 -4.07
CA PHE A 12 1.08 4.07 -4.61
C PHE A 12 0.14 3.51 -3.53
N PRO A 13 -1.18 3.55 -3.73
CA PRO A 13 -2.13 3.02 -2.77
C PRO A 13 -2.06 1.50 -2.66
N GLY A 14 -2.50 1.00 -1.50
CA GLY A 14 -2.65 -0.42 -1.25
C GLY A 14 -4.09 -0.93 -1.45
N GLN A 15 -4.34 -2.11 -0.88
CA GLN A 15 -5.64 -2.76 -0.85
C GLN A 15 -6.73 -1.93 -0.16
N GLY A 16 -7.97 -1.98 -0.67
CA GLY A 16 -9.13 -1.25 -0.16
C GLY A 16 -9.51 -0.01 -0.99
N SER A 17 -8.64 0.41 -1.90
CA SER A 17 -8.87 1.54 -2.80
C SER A 17 -9.58 1.16 -4.11
N GLN A 18 -9.77 -0.13 -4.39
CA GLN A 18 -10.32 -0.63 -5.66
C GLN A 18 -11.74 -0.11 -5.93
N VAL A 19 -12.02 0.10 -7.21
CA VAL A 19 -13.32 0.52 -7.74
C VAL A 19 -13.64 -0.25 -9.01
N LYS A 20 -14.94 -0.35 -9.30
CA LYS A 20 -15.41 -0.80 -10.60
C LYS A 20 -14.86 0.09 -11.71
N ASP A 21 -14.55 -0.55 -12.84
CA ASP A 21 -13.98 0.04 -14.06
C ASP A 21 -12.58 0.67 -13.88
N MET A 22 -11.88 0.40 -12.77
CA MET A 22 -10.53 0.94 -12.56
C MET A 22 -9.57 0.53 -13.69
N GLY A 23 -8.82 1.49 -14.21
CA GLY A 23 -7.82 1.29 -15.28
C GLY A 23 -8.38 0.85 -16.64
N ARG A 24 -9.71 0.73 -16.79
CA ARG A 24 -10.37 0.30 -18.03
C ARG A 24 -10.20 1.30 -19.16
N ASP A 25 -10.43 2.58 -18.86
CA ASP A 25 -10.31 3.69 -19.81
C ASP A 25 -8.93 3.70 -20.49
N LEU A 26 -7.88 3.56 -19.68
CA LEU A 26 -6.51 3.55 -20.14
C LEU A 26 -6.20 2.26 -20.92
N ALA A 27 -6.66 1.09 -20.43
CA ALA A 27 -6.48 -0.18 -21.12
C ALA A 27 -7.17 -0.22 -22.48
N GLU A 28 -8.39 0.31 -22.61
CA GLU A 28 -9.12 0.36 -23.88
C GLU A 28 -8.53 1.39 -24.85
N SER A 29 -7.78 2.38 -24.36
CA SER A 29 -7.18 3.43 -25.19
C SER A 29 -5.88 3.04 -25.89
N ASP A 30 -5.11 2.09 -25.34
CA ASP A 30 -3.77 1.74 -25.81
C ASP A 30 -3.44 0.27 -25.48
N SER A 31 -2.97 -0.46 -26.50
CA SER A 31 -2.72 -1.90 -26.43
C SER A 31 -1.66 -2.29 -25.39
N ASP A 32 -0.72 -1.40 -25.06
CA ASP A 32 0.32 -1.70 -24.09
C ASP A 32 -0.27 -1.84 -22.67
N TYR A 33 -1.24 -0.98 -22.31
CA TYR A 33 -1.92 -1.09 -21.01
C TYR A 33 -2.92 -2.25 -20.99
N MET A 34 -3.60 -2.53 -22.11
CA MET A 34 -4.42 -3.75 -22.23
C MET A 34 -3.57 -5.01 -22.01
N TYR A 35 -2.35 -5.04 -22.57
CA TYR A 35 -1.43 -6.15 -22.39
C TYR A 35 -1.04 -6.35 -20.92
N LEU A 36 -0.82 -5.28 -20.15
CA LEU A 36 -0.55 -5.41 -18.70
C LEU A 36 -1.67 -6.11 -17.94
N TRP A 37 -2.93 -5.80 -18.26
CA TRP A 37 -4.07 -6.50 -17.66
C TRP A 37 -4.10 -7.98 -18.06
N GLN A 38 -3.89 -8.29 -19.35
CA GLN A 38 -3.83 -9.66 -19.85
C GLN A 38 -2.70 -10.47 -19.20
N GLN A 39 -1.53 -9.86 -19.03
CA GLN A 39 -0.39 -10.47 -18.35
C GLN A 39 -0.70 -10.77 -16.89
N ALA A 40 -1.30 -9.82 -16.17
CA ALA A 40 -1.68 -10.05 -14.78
C ALA A 40 -2.75 -11.13 -14.63
N GLU A 41 -3.72 -11.22 -15.54
CA GLU A 41 -4.68 -12.35 -15.59
C GLU A 41 -3.98 -13.69 -15.81
N ALA A 42 -3.06 -13.76 -16.77
CA ALA A 42 -2.31 -14.99 -17.07
C ALA A 42 -1.46 -15.45 -15.88
N ILE A 43 -0.75 -14.52 -15.23
CA ILE A 43 0.14 -14.80 -14.10
C ILE A 43 -0.66 -15.18 -12.84
N SER A 44 -1.69 -14.39 -12.51
CA SER A 44 -2.53 -14.62 -11.32
C SER A 44 -3.51 -15.79 -11.48
N ARG A 45 -3.80 -16.18 -12.72
CA ARG A 45 -4.87 -17.12 -13.09
C ARG A 45 -6.24 -16.66 -12.58
N GLN A 46 -6.46 -15.35 -12.51
CA GLN A 46 -7.72 -14.73 -12.14
C GLN A 46 -8.30 -13.97 -13.35
N PRO A 47 -9.63 -13.96 -13.56
CA PRO A 47 -10.27 -13.20 -14.63
C PRO A 47 -10.40 -11.72 -14.23
N LEU A 48 -9.28 -11.03 -14.05
CA LEU A 48 -9.22 -9.67 -13.47
C LEU A 48 -10.12 -8.67 -14.20
N ARG A 49 -10.13 -8.67 -15.53
CA ARG A 49 -10.97 -7.73 -16.30
C ARG A 49 -12.45 -8.02 -16.11
N GLU A 50 -12.85 -9.29 -16.03
CA GLU A 50 -14.24 -9.66 -15.73
C GLU A 50 -14.65 -9.16 -14.34
N ILE A 51 -13.81 -9.41 -13.33
CA ILE A 51 -14.05 -9.00 -11.94
C ILE A 51 -14.18 -7.48 -11.84
N TYR A 52 -13.24 -6.73 -12.43
CA TYR A 52 -13.15 -5.28 -12.21
C TYR A 52 -13.92 -4.42 -13.23
N TRP A 53 -14.27 -4.92 -14.42
CA TRP A 53 -14.98 -4.16 -15.46
C TRP A 53 -16.44 -4.61 -15.67
N GLY A 54 -16.94 -5.49 -14.80
CA GLY A 54 -18.28 -6.06 -14.90
C GLY A 54 -18.79 -6.72 -13.63
N GLY A 55 -17.90 -7.26 -12.79
CA GLY A 55 -18.23 -7.98 -11.57
C GLY A 55 -18.84 -7.15 -10.44
N ASP A 56 -19.11 -7.83 -9.32
CA ASP A 56 -19.68 -7.25 -8.12
C ASP A 56 -18.61 -6.86 -7.07
N ASP A 57 -19.04 -6.18 -6.01
CA ASP A 57 -18.14 -5.71 -4.95
C ASP A 57 -17.48 -6.85 -4.15
N HIS A 58 -18.11 -8.03 -4.11
CA HIS A 58 -17.60 -9.17 -3.37
C HIS A 58 -16.38 -9.76 -4.07
N ASP A 59 -16.45 -9.97 -5.38
CA ASP A 59 -15.34 -10.53 -6.15
C ASP A 59 -14.13 -9.57 -6.20
N MET A 60 -14.38 -8.26 -6.21
CA MET A 60 -13.34 -7.23 -6.10
C MET A 60 -12.66 -7.18 -4.72
N ALA A 61 -13.22 -7.84 -3.69
CA ALA A 61 -12.61 -7.90 -2.36
C ALA A 61 -11.66 -9.10 -2.19
N ASP A 62 -11.70 -10.09 -3.08
CA ASP A 62 -10.80 -11.24 -3.00
C ASP A 62 -9.34 -10.81 -3.20
N THR A 63 -8.53 -11.04 -2.18
CA THR A 63 -7.12 -10.64 -2.14
C THR A 63 -6.30 -11.26 -3.28
N ARG A 64 -6.70 -12.44 -3.79
CA ARG A 64 -6.08 -13.11 -4.95
C ARG A 64 -6.19 -12.29 -6.23
N ALA A 65 -7.36 -11.72 -6.49
CA ALA A 65 -7.61 -10.90 -7.68
C ALA A 65 -7.19 -9.43 -7.43
N LEU A 66 -7.37 -8.94 -6.21
CA LEU A 66 -7.15 -7.55 -5.85
C LEU A 66 -5.69 -7.13 -5.97
N GLN A 67 -4.76 -7.90 -5.42
CA GLN A 67 -3.34 -7.49 -5.44
C GLN A 67 -2.78 -7.29 -6.86
N PRO A 68 -2.93 -8.24 -7.81
CA PRO A 68 -2.47 -8.03 -9.18
C PRO A 68 -3.26 -6.95 -9.92
N ALA A 69 -4.58 -6.87 -9.77
CA ALA A 69 -5.40 -5.87 -10.46
C ALA A 69 -5.05 -4.44 -10.02
N MET A 70 -4.94 -4.21 -8.71
CA MET A 70 -4.53 -2.92 -8.15
C MET A 70 -3.14 -2.52 -8.63
N THR A 71 -2.20 -3.47 -8.66
CA THR A 71 -0.82 -3.23 -9.11
C THR A 71 -0.78 -2.82 -10.58
N VAL A 72 -1.48 -3.54 -11.48
CA VAL A 72 -1.57 -3.16 -12.90
C VAL A 72 -2.21 -1.80 -13.08
N CYS A 73 -3.30 -1.51 -12.38
CA CYS A 73 -3.98 -0.22 -12.46
C CYS A 73 -3.02 0.93 -12.09
N CYS A 74 -2.35 0.81 -10.94
CA CYS A 74 -1.39 1.79 -10.44
C CYS A 74 -0.20 1.99 -11.41
N LEU A 75 0.38 0.89 -11.91
CA LEU A 75 1.50 0.94 -12.84
C LEU A 75 1.11 1.53 -14.20
N SER A 76 -0.06 1.19 -14.73
CA SER A 76 -0.55 1.75 -15.99
C SER A 76 -0.71 3.26 -15.88
N LEU A 77 -1.36 3.74 -14.80
CA LEU A 77 -1.52 5.17 -14.53
C LEU A 77 -0.16 5.88 -14.38
N TRP A 78 0.80 5.29 -13.67
CA TRP A 78 2.13 5.86 -13.54
C TRP A 78 2.92 5.85 -14.86
N MET A 79 2.86 4.78 -15.65
CA MET A 79 3.50 4.71 -16.97
C MET A 79 2.93 5.75 -17.93
N TYR A 80 1.63 6.04 -17.84
CA TYR A 80 1.00 7.12 -18.60
C TYR A 80 1.43 8.51 -18.09
N ALA A 81 1.47 8.71 -16.77
CA ALA A 81 1.82 9.96 -16.12
C ALA A 81 3.30 10.33 -16.24
N SER A 82 4.20 9.35 -16.14
CA SER A 82 5.65 9.52 -16.21
C SER A 82 6.17 10.00 -17.58
N LYS A 83 5.31 10.00 -18.62
CA LYS A 83 5.58 10.68 -19.90
C LYS A 83 5.62 12.21 -19.76
N ARG A 84 5.06 12.76 -18.67
CA ARG A 84 4.89 14.20 -18.41
C ARG A 84 5.37 14.63 -17.02
N LEU A 85 5.42 13.69 -16.07
CA LEU A 85 5.82 13.91 -14.69
C LEU A 85 7.15 13.23 -14.40
N ALA A 86 7.98 13.88 -13.60
CA ALA A 86 9.17 13.30 -13.00
C ALA A 86 8.94 13.03 -11.51
N ALA A 87 9.55 11.97 -11.00
CA ALA A 87 9.54 11.62 -9.58
C ALA A 87 10.94 11.76 -9.00
N ASP A 88 11.05 12.45 -7.87
CA ASP A 88 12.27 12.56 -7.08
C ASP A 88 12.36 11.45 -6.02
N CYS A 89 11.22 10.86 -5.63
CA CYS A 89 11.17 9.66 -4.80
C CYS A 89 9.84 8.90 -4.95
N PHE A 90 9.83 7.66 -4.46
CA PHE A 90 8.68 6.78 -4.48
C PHE A 90 8.37 6.24 -3.09
N ALA A 91 7.11 5.92 -2.83
CA ALA A 91 6.69 5.08 -1.71
C ALA A 91 5.41 4.34 -2.07
N GLY A 92 5.05 3.31 -1.31
CA GLY A 92 3.77 2.66 -1.51
C GLY A 92 3.24 2.03 -0.24
N HIS A 93 1.93 2.08 -0.05
CA HIS A 93 1.29 1.58 1.16
C HIS A 93 1.03 0.09 1.05
N SER A 94 1.73 -0.72 1.86
CA SER A 94 1.64 -2.20 1.84
C SER A 94 1.84 -2.76 0.42
N LEU A 95 0.77 -3.23 -0.24
CA LEU A 95 0.79 -3.67 -1.64
C LEU A 95 1.41 -2.64 -2.59
N GLY A 96 1.13 -1.36 -2.39
CA GLY A 96 1.62 -0.29 -3.27
C GLY A 96 3.15 -0.21 -3.33
N GLU A 97 3.87 -0.76 -2.34
CA GLU A 97 5.33 -0.78 -2.33
C GLU A 97 5.90 -1.58 -3.53
N TYR A 98 5.19 -2.61 -3.99
CA TYR A 98 5.57 -3.36 -5.19
C TYR A 98 5.44 -2.50 -6.46
N ALA A 99 4.37 -1.71 -6.56
CA ALA A 99 4.23 -0.74 -7.66
C ALA A 99 5.32 0.36 -7.58
N ALA A 100 5.66 0.81 -6.38
CA ALA A 100 6.76 1.76 -6.16
C ALA A 100 8.12 1.22 -6.62
N LEU A 101 8.40 -0.05 -6.33
CA LEU A 101 9.64 -0.73 -6.75
C LEU A 101 9.73 -0.89 -8.26
N ALA A 102 8.63 -1.25 -8.92
CA ALA A 102 8.60 -1.33 -10.39
C ALA A 102 8.73 0.06 -11.04
N ALA A 103 8.03 1.07 -10.50
CA ALA A 103 8.13 2.46 -10.93
C ALA A 103 9.55 3.02 -10.81
N ALA A 104 10.27 2.64 -9.75
CA ALA A 104 11.67 2.97 -9.51
C ALA A 104 12.67 2.04 -10.23
N LYS A 105 12.19 1.13 -11.08
CA LYS A 105 12.98 0.16 -11.86
C LYS A 105 13.82 -0.82 -11.02
N VAL A 106 13.47 -0.99 -9.74
CA VAL A 106 14.10 -1.96 -8.85
C VAL A 106 13.70 -3.39 -9.22
N LEU A 107 12.43 -3.58 -9.56
CA LEU A 107 11.87 -4.82 -10.10
C LEU A 107 11.37 -4.58 -11.53
N SER A 108 11.37 -5.62 -12.38
CA SER A 108 10.64 -5.56 -13.64
C SER A 108 9.13 -5.61 -13.40
N VAL A 109 8.33 -5.17 -14.38
CA VAL A 109 6.86 -5.28 -14.29
C VAL A 109 6.43 -6.74 -14.17
N ASP A 110 7.02 -7.65 -14.96
CA ASP A 110 6.70 -9.08 -14.91
C ASP A 110 6.99 -9.69 -13.53
N GLN A 111 8.19 -9.45 -12.96
CA GLN A 111 8.54 -9.91 -11.61
C GLN A 111 7.61 -9.31 -10.56
N THR A 112 7.23 -8.05 -10.72
CA THR A 112 6.29 -7.39 -9.82
C THR A 112 4.94 -8.09 -9.84
N LEU A 113 4.40 -8.40 -11.03
CA LEU A 113 3.13 -9.12 -11.18
C LEU A 113 3.19 -10.55 -10.64
N GLU A 114 4.29 -11.27 -10.84
CA GLU A 114 4.52 -12.59 -10.25
C GLU A 114 4.50 -12.53 -8.71
N LEU A 115 5.26 -11.59 -8.13
CA LEU A 115 5.36 -11.42 -6.68
C LEU A 115 4.05 -11.00 -6.04
N VAL A 116 3.31 -10.04 -6.60
CA VAL A 116 2.02 -9.60 -6.03
C VAL A 116 0.92 -10.63 -6.23
N SER A 117 0.95 -11.41 -7.31
CA SER A 117 0.01 -12.52 -7.52
C SER A 117 0.23 -13.61 -6.49
N LEU A 118 1.49 -13.99 -6.27
CA LEU A 118 1.87 -14.94 -5.22
C LEU A 118 1.49 -14.40 -3.83
N ARG A 119 1.87 -13.16 -3.51
CA ARG A 119 1.53 -12.52 -2.23
C ARG A 119 0.02 -12.47 -1.99
N GLY A 120 -0.76 -12.12 -3.02
CA GLY A 120 -2.22 -12.08 -2.95
C GLY A 120 -2.82 -13.44 -2.61
N ARG A 121 -2.33 -14.50 -3.26
CA ARG A 121 -2.71 -15.89 -2.96
C ARG A 121 -2.34 -16.28 -1.53
N LEU A 122 -1.08 -16.09 -1.14
CA LEU A 122 -0.60 -16.48 0.18
C LEU A 122 -1.31 -15.75 1.31
N MET A 123 -1.61 -14.46 1.14
CA MET A 123 -2.36 -13.69 2.13
C MET A 123 -3.83 -14.13 2.21
N ALA A 124 -4.45 -14.50 1.09
CA ALA A 124 -5.79 -15.06 1.10
C ALA A 124 -5.83 -16.42 1.83
N GLU A 125 -4.85 -17.29 1.55
CA GLU A 125 -4.73 -18.65 2.11
C GLU A 125 -4.29 -18.65 3.59
N ALA A 126 -3.48 -17.69 4.01
CA ALA A 126 -3.08 -17.52 5.42
C ALA A 126 -4.21 -17.00 6.32
N GLY A 127 -5.35 -16.65 5.73
CA GLY A 127 -6.51 -16.21 6.49
C GLY A 127 -7.03 -17.32 7.40
N CYS A 128 -6.90 -17.12 8.71
CA CYS A 128 -7.50 -18.00 9.71
C CYS A 128 -8.84 -17.40 10.18
N GLU A 129 -9.85 -18.24 10.39
CA GLU A 129 -11.15 -17.80 10.90
C GLU A 129 -11.06 -17.07 12.24
N ASP A 130 -10.00 -17.28 13.02
CA ASP A 130 -9.79 -16.65 14.33
C ASP A 130 -8.87 -15.42 14.29
N ASP A 131 -8.45 -14.97 13.10
CA ASP A 131 -7.59 -13.80 12.92
C ASP A 131 -8.34 -12.64 12.24
N GLY A 132 -7.81 -11.42 12.33
CA GLY A 132 -8.39 -10.29 11.61
C GLY A 132 -7.65 -8.98 11.81
N MET A 133 -8.31 -7.90 11.38
CA MET A 133 -7.81 -6.54 11.53
C MET A 133 -8.94 -5.55 11.87
N HIS A 134 -8.68 -4.61 12.79
CA HIS A 134 -9.58 -3.51 13.13
C HIS A 134 -8.92 -2.16 12.85
N ALA A 135 -9.60 -1.27 12.10
CA ALA A 135 -9.22 0.14 12.04
C ALA A 135 -9.58 0.83 13.36
N ILE A 136 -8.60 1.52 13.95
CA ILE A 136 -8.74 2.29 15.18
C ILE A 136 -8.75 3.77 14.83
N LEU A 137 -9.84 4.44 15.14
CA LEU A 137 -10.06 5.84 14.84
C LEU A 137 -10.18 6.67 16.12
N LYS A 138 -9.78 7.94 16.03
CA LYS A 138 -9.93 8.96 17.08
C LYS A 138 -9.14 8.70 18.37
N LEU A 139 -8.14 7.84 18.30
CA LEU A 139 -7.16 7.67 19.39
C LEU A 139 -5.80 8.18 18.94
N SER A 140 -5.00 8.63 19.89
CA SER A 140 -3.59 8.91 19.68
C SER A 140 -2.79 7.61 19.54
N LEU A 141 -1.56 7.71 19.05
CA LEU A 141 -0.61 6.60 19.04
C LEU A 141 -0.42 6.02 20.45
N LYS A 142 -0.10 6.88 21.43
CA LYS A 142 0.12 6.49 22.82
C LYS A 142 -1.05 5.66 23.38
N ASN A 143 -2.28 6.14 23.22
CA ASN A 143 -3.46 5.42 23.71
C ASN A 143 -3.65 4.08 22.98
N THR A 144 -3.31 4.02 21.70
CA THR A 144 -3.40 2.79 20.90
C THR A 144 -2.37 1.76 21.35
N GLU A 145 -1.14 2.18 21.65
CA GLU A 145 -0.08 1.34 22.22
C GLU A 145 -0.45 0.81 23.61
N GLU A 146 -1.00 1.68 24.47
CA GLU A 146 -1.51 1.29 25.80
C GLU A 146 -2.63 0.24 25.70
N VAL A 147 -3.56 0.39 24.74
CA VAL A 147 -4.60 -0.63 24.46
C VAL A 147 -3.97 -1.96 24.05
N VAL A 148 -3.03 -1.97 23.12
CA VAL A 148 -2.36 -3.21 22.65
C VAL A 148 -1.66 -3.90 23.80
N GLN A 149 -0.92 -3.15 24.63
CA GLN A 149 -0.21 -3.70 25.78
C GLN A 149 -1.18 -4.29 26.81
N ALA A 150 -2.23 -3.55 27.19
CA ALA A 150 -3.22 -4.01 28.15
C ALA A 150 -3.96 -5.27 27.68
N VAL A 151 -4.26 -5.38 26.37
CA VAL A 151 -4.87 -6.58 25.79
C VAL A 151 -3.91 -7.76 25.86
N ARG A 152 -2.65 -7.60 25.45
CA ARG A 152 -1.64 -8.67 25.52
C ARG A 152 -1.46 -9.18 26.95
N GLU A 153 -1.38 -8.30 27.93
CA GLU A 153 -1.26 -8.67 29.35
C GLU A 153 -2.49 -9.42 29.86
N ARG A 154 -3.69 -9.00 29.44
CA ARG A 154 -4.96 -9.58 29.89
C ARG A 154 -5.25 -10.95 29.25
N THR A 155 -4.96 -11.12 27.95
CA THR A 155 -5.39 -12.30 27.19
C THR A 155 -4.24 -13.26 26.87
N GLY A 156 -3.00 -12.79 26.85
CA GLY A 156 -1.85 -13.57 26.36
C GLY A 156 -1.88 -13.85 24.85
N LEU A 157 -2.79 -13.22 24.10
CA LEU A 157 -2.99 -13.45 22.66
C LEU A 157 -2.24 -12.42 21.81
N GLU A 158 -1.89 -12.82 20.57
CA GLU A 158 -1.21 -11.94 19.62
C GLU A 158 -2.13 -10.81 19.10
N ILE A 159 -1.63 -9.58 19.18
CA ILE A 159 -2.24 -8.36 18.64
C ILE A 159 -1.16 -7.28 18.53
N GLY A 160 -1.14 -6.52 17.45
CA GLY A 160 -0.19 -5.42 17.26
C GLY A 160 -0.70 -4.35 16.32
N ILE A 161 0.01 -3.22 16.22
CA ILE A 161 -0.29 -2.17 15.25
C ILE A 161 0.27 -2.58 13.89
N ALA A 162 -0.61 -2.95 12.96
CA ALA A 162 -0.28 -3.27 11.57
C ALA A 162 0.03 -2.03 10.74
N ASN A 163 -0.73 -0.94 10.94
CA ASN A 163 -0.57 0.27 10.12
C ASN A 163 -0.63 1.54 10.98
N TYR A 164 0.34 2.41 10.78
CA TYR A 164 0.39 3.78 11.29
C TYR A 164 0.00 4.72 10.15
N ASN A 165 -1.31 4.85 9.90
CA ASN A 165 -1.82 5.53 8.69
C ASN A 165 -1.83 7.05 8.86
N THR A 166 -2.48 7.55 9.92
CA THR A 166 -2.55 8.97 10.28
C THR A 166 -2.48 9.17 11.79
N PRO A 167 -2.19 10.38 12.31
CA PRO A 167 -2.14 10.64 13.76
C PRO A 167 -3.40 10.26 14.56
N GLY A 168 -4.54 10.07 13.88
CA GLY A 168 -5.80 9.62 14.47
C GLY A 168 -6.38 8.34 13.87
N GLN A 169 -5.62 7.63 13.02
CA GLN A 169 -6.02 6.39 12.36
C GLN A 169 -4.88 5.37 12.36
N PHE A 170 -5.11 4.26 13.08
CA PHE A 170 -4.23 3.10 13.11
C PHE A 170 -4.99 1.86 12.66
N VAL A 171 -4.28 0.75 12.44
CA VAL A 171 -4.90 -0.56 12.23
C VAL A 171 -4.25 -1.55 13.19
N LEU A 172 -5.08 -2.27 13.94
CA LEU A 172 -4.63 -3.41 14.73
C LEU A 172 -4.85 -4.69 13.94
N SER A 173 -3.90 -5.62 14.01
CA SER A 173 -3.99 -6.97 13.48
C SER A 173 -3.70 -7.98 14.59
N GLY A 174 -4.44 -9.08 14.65
CA GLY A 174 -4.23 -10.09 15.68
C GLY A 174 -5.35 -11.13 15.72
N LYS A 175 -5.40 -11.87 16.83
CA LYS A 175 -6.48 -12.80 17.14
C LYS A 175 -7.80 -12.04 17.33
N LYS A 176 -8.92 -12.57 16.82
CA LYS A 176 -10.26 -11.95 16.92
C LYS A 176 -10.67 -11.69 18.37
N GLU A 177 -10.36 -12.61 19.28
CA GLU A 177 -10.62 -12.42 20.71
C GLU A 177 -9.84 -11.22 21.27
N ALA A 178 -8.55 -11.08 20.90
CA ALA A 178 -7.74 -9.93 21.28
C ALA A 178 -8.27 -8.63 20.67
N LEU A 179 -8.73 -8.66 19.41
CA LEU A 179 -9.30 -7.50 18.72
C LEU A 179 -10.65 -7.07 19.32
N ALA A 180 -11.48 -8.02 19.76
CA ALA A 180 -12.71 -7.73 20.50
C ALA A 180 -12.40 -7.09 21.85
N ALA A 181 -11.44 -7.66 22.58
CA ALA A 181 -10.91 -7.11 23.83
C ALA A 181 -10.35 -5.68 23.65
N ALA A 182 -9.66 -5.40 22.53
CA ALA A 182 -9.17 -4.08 22.18
C ALA A 182 -10.31 -3.11 21.86
N ALA A 183 -11.35 -3.57 21.16
CA ALA A 183 -12.49 -2.73 20.77
C ALA A 183 -13.22 -2.14 22.00
N GLU A 184 -13.35 -2.91 23.08
CA GLU A 184 -13.94 -2.43 24.34
C GLU A 184 -13.09 -1.31 24.97
N LEU A 185 -11.77 -1.50 25.09
CA LEU A 185 -10.88 -0.46 25.64
C LEU A 185 -10.84 0.78 24.76
N VAL A 186 -10.84 0.61 23.43
CA VAL A 186 -10.91 1.72 22.47
C VAL A 186 -12.18 2.54 22.69
N LYS A 187 -13.32 1.88 22.93
CA LYS A 187 -14.61 2.53 23.20
C LYS A 187 -14.59 3.29 24.54
N GLU A 188 -13.99 2.73 25.59
CA GLU A 188 -13.80 3.42 26.88
C GLU A 188 -13.00 4.72 26.73
N LEU A 189 -11.99 4.71 25.85
CA LEU A 189 -11.19 5.87 25.48
C LEU A 189 -11.86 6.80 24.45
N LYS A 190 -13.16 6.61 24.16
CA LYS A 190 -13.96 7.39 23.19
C LYS A 190 -13.47 7.29 21.73
N GLY A 191 -12.65 6.28 21.44
CA GLY A 191 -12.25 5.90 20.09
C GLY A 191 -13.33 5.08 19.37
N ARG A 192 -13.01 4.66 18.15
CA ARG A 192 -13.81 3.69 17.38
C ARG A 192 -12.92 2.58 16.85
N ALA A 193 -13.33 1.32 17.07
CA ALA A 193 -12.76 0.16 16.41
C ALA A 193 -13.74 -0.31 15.32
N ILE A 194 -13.25 -0.49 14.10
CA ILE A 194 -14.06 -0.92 12.94
C ILE A 194 -13.42 -2.18 12.35
N PRO A 195 -14.13 -3.32 12.33
CA PRO A 195 -13.65 -4.52 11.64
C PRO A 195 -13.39 -4.26 10.17
N LEU A 196 -12.24 -4.70 9.68
CA LEU A 196 -11.89 -4.63 8.26
C LEU A 196 -12.29 -5.92 7.54
N PRO A 197 -12.83 -5.85 6.31
CA PRO A 197 -13.22 -7.02 5.54
C PRO A 197 -11.98 -7.67 4.90
N VAL A 198 -11.13 -8.28 5.73
CA VAL A 198 -9.92 -9.00 5.32
C VAL A 198 -9.91 -10.39 5.95
N SER A 199 -9.27 -11.34 5.27
CA SER A 199 -9.27 -12.75 5.66
C SER A 199 -8.31 -13.10 6.81
N GLY A 200 -7.35 -12.23 7.15
CA GLY A 200 -6.33 -12.55 8.15
C GLY A 200 -5.70 -11.34 8.84
N ALA A 201 -4.81 -11.63 9.79
CA ALA A 201 -4.06 -10.64 10.55
C ALA A 201 -2.78 -10.19 9.82
N PHE A 202 -2.93 -9.46 8.71
CA PHE A 202 -1.80 -8.99 7.91
C PHE A 202 -0.89 -8.03 8.69
N HIS A 203 0.39 -7.97 8.32
CA HIS A 203 1.40 -7.16 9.03
C HIS A 203 1.58 -7.58 10.50
N SER A 204 1.52 -8.89 10.74
CA SER A 204 1.73 -9.49 12.07
C SER A 204 2.52 -10.81 11.99
N PRO A 205 3.04 -11.31 13.12
CA PRO A 205 3.66 -12.63 13.18
C PRO A 205 2.75 -13.79 12.79
N LEU A 206 1.42 -13.60 12.82
CA LEU A 206 0.44 -14.66 12.51
C LEU A 206 0.46 -15.10 11.04
N ILE A 207 1.06 -14.31 10.16
CA ILE A 207 1.22 -14.66 8.74
C ILE A 207 2.66 -15.02 8.36
N ALA A 208 3.48 -15.42 9.34
CA ALA A 208 4.89 -15.75 9.13
C ALA A 208 5.10 -16.93 8.15
N GLU A 209 4.21 -17.93 8.13
CA GLU A 209 4.30 -19.07 7.21
C GLU A 209 4.14 -18.61 5.75
N ALA A 210 3.11 -17.83 5.45
CA ALA A 210 2.93 -17.21 4.14
C ALA A 210 4.08 -16.26 3.77
N ALA A 211 4.64 -15.53 4.75
CA ALA A 211 5.79 -14.67 4.50
C ALA A 211 7.06 -15.49 4.14
N GLU A 212 7.26 -16.67 4.73
CA GLU A 212 8.38 -17.54 4.39
C GLU A 212 8.24 -18.17 2.99
N GLU A 213 7.02 -18.52 2.56
CA GLU A 213 6.81 -18.97 1.18
C GLU A 213 7.13 -17.84 0.18
N LEU A 214 6.66 -16.61 0.43
CA LEU A 214 6.98 -15.46 -0.43
C LEU A 214 8.48 -15.12 -0.42
N ARG A 215 9.15 -15.28 0.73
CA ARG A 215 10.59 -15.03 0.88
C ARG A 215 11.41 -15.81 -0.15
N SER A 216 11.03 -17.05 -0.45
CA SER A 216 11.74 -17.85 -1.46
C SER A 216 11.80 -17.17 -2.83
N GLN A 217 10.70 -16.57 -3.27
CA GLN A 217 10.62 -15.85 -4.55
C GLN A 217 11.28 -14.48 -4.48
N LEU A 218 11.14 -13.76 -3.35
CA LEU A 218 11.83 -12.49 -3.15
C LEU A 218 13.36 -12.67 -3.19
N VAL A 219 13.88 -13.76 -2.63
CA VAL A 219 15.31 -14.07 -2.66
C VAL A 219 15.81 -14.42 -4.06
N ALA A 220 14.98 -15.12 -4.85
CA ALA A 220 15.30 -15.50 -6.22
C ALA A 220 15.13 -14.38 -7.26
N ALA A 221 14.33 -13.35 -6.94
CA ALA A 221 14.10 -12.21 -7.82
C ALA A 221 15.38 -11.40 -8.09
N GLU A 222 15.39 -10.73 -9.25
CA GLU A 222 16.47 -9.81 -9.63
C GLU A 222 16.16 -8.43 -9.06
N TRP A 223 17.06 -7.90 -8.22
CA TRP A 223 16.93 -6.59 -7.60
C TRP A 223 17.93 -5.61 -8.19
N LYS A 224 17.44 -4.46 -8.69
CA LYS A 224 18.26 -3.41 -9.30
C LYS A 224 18.33 -2.18 -8.41
N ALA A 225 19.37 -1.37 -8.62
CA ALA A 225 19.46 -0.07 -7.94
C ALA A 225 18.31 0.83 -8.40
N PRO A 226 17.64 1.55 -7.49
CA PRO A 226 16.49 2.36 -7.84
C PRO A 226 16.89 3.57 -8.68
N SER A 227 16.05 3.96 -9.64
CA SER A 227 16.23 5.19 -10.42
C SER A 227 15.98 6.47 -9.63
N ALA A 228 15.24 6.38 -8.51
CA ALA A 228 15.06 7.42 -7.52
C ALA A 228 14.75 6.77 -6.14
N PRO A 229 15.07 7.41 -5.00
CA PRO A 229 14.84 6.86 -3.67
C PRO A 229 13.45 6.24 -3.46
N VAL A 230 13.39 5.04 -2.88
CA VAL A 230 12.15 4.36 -2.49
C VAL A 230 12.07 4.29 -0.98
N TYR A 231 11.02 4.84 -0.37
CA TYR A 231 10.80 4.78 1.08
C TYR A 231 10.02 3.52 1.44
N PHE A 232 10.52 2.77 2.41
CA PHE A 232 9.98 1.46 2.77
C PHE A 232 9.11 1.48 4.03
N ASN A 233 8.02 0.71 4.00
CA ASN A 233 7.06 0.52 5.09
C ASN A 233 7.72 0.10 6.41
N VAL A 234 8.71 -0.79 6.34
CA VAL A 234 9.41 -1.38 7.50
C VAL A 234 10.32 -0.35 8.18
N THR A 235 11.10 0.40 7.40
CA THR A 235 12.17 1.26 7.92
C THR A 235 11.77 2.73 7.97
N ALA A 236 10.67 3.10 7.31
CA ALA A 236 10.24 4.47 7.03
C ALA A 236 11.31 5.35 6.34
N SER A 237 12.36 4.74 5.80
CA SER A 237 13.55 5.43 5.27
C SER A 237 13.84 4.95 3.85
N PRO A 238 14.53 5.77 3.03
CA PRO A 238 14.94 5.33 1.71
C PRO A 238 16.10 4.33 1.77
N GLU A 239 16.16 3.41 0.81
CA GLU A 239 17.29 2.50 0.61
C GLU A 239 17.65 2.45 -0.88
N ALA A 240 18.95 2.36 -1.19
CA ALA A 240 19.47 2.33 -2.55
C ALA A 240 20.24 1.05 -2.87
N ASN A 241 20.70 0.31 -1.86
CA ASN A 241 21.39 -0.96 -2.05
C ASN A 241 20.36 -2.08 -2.38
N PRO A 242 20.47 -2.75 -3.54
CA PRO A 242 19.48 -3.76 -3.95
C PRO A 242 19.35 -4.95 -3.00
N GLU A 243 20.45 -5.39 -2.37
CA GLU A 243 20.44 -6.50 -1.40
C GLU A 243 19.71 -6.08 -0.12
N ALA A 244 19.97 -4.87 0.37
CA ALA A 244 19.26 -4.33 1.53
C ALA A 244 17.76 -4.11 1.23
N ILE A 245 17.41 -3.65 0.02
CA ILE A 245 16.00 -3.53 -0.42
C ILE A 245 15.31 -4.89 -0.34
N ARG A 246 15.92 -5.94 -0.91
CA ARG A 246 15.39 -7.31 -0.83
C ARG A 246 15.16 -7.74 0.61
N ASP A 247 16.15 -7.52 1.48
CA ASP A 247 16.09 -7.93 2.89
C ASP A 247 15.04 -7.13 3.70
N ILE A 248 14.73 -5.90 3.28
CA ILE A 248 13.58 -5.13 3.77
C ILE A 248 12.27 -5.77 3.30
N MET A 249 12.15 -6.06 1.99
CA MET A 249 10.92 -6.60 1.39
C MET A 249 10.55 -7.98 1.92
N VAL A 250 11.52 -8.83 2.23
CA VAL A 250 11.30 -10.14 2.88
C VAL A 250 10.55 -10.00 4.21
N ARG A 251 10.74 -8.90 4.93
CA ARG A 251 10.09 -8.66 6.25
C ARG A 251 8.75 -7.95 6.13
N GLN A 252 8.39 -7.43 4.95
CA GLN A 252 7.27 -6.49 4.80
C GLN A 252 5.94 -7.08 5.27
N MET A 253 5.65 -8.32 4.90
CA MET A 253 4.37 -8.98 5.22
C MET A 253 4.11 -9.10 6.72
N THR A 254 5.16 -9.20 7.55
CA THR A 254 5.04 -9.38 9.01
C THR A 254 5.41 -8.13 9.80
N SER A 255 5.76 -7.04 9.10
CA SER A 255 6.16 -5.77 9.70
C SER A 255 5.08 -4.72 9.52
N SER A 256 5.01 -3.77 10.45
CA SER A 256 4.08 -2.65 10.36
C SER A 256 4.35 -1.73 9.17
N VAL A 257 3.30 -1.11 8.65
CA VAL A 257 3.37 -0.02 7.67
C VAL A 257 3.47 1.33 8.38
N ARG A 258 4.65 1.96 8.34
CA ARG A 258 4.96 3.22 9.05
C ARG A 258 4.64 4.46 8.19
N TRP A 259 3.40 4.59 7.73
CA TRP A 259 3.00 5.61 6.73
C TRP A 259 3.13 7.06 7.22
N ILE A 260 2.78 7.34 8.48
CA ILE A 260 2.97 8.67 9.10
C ILE A 260 4.44 9.10 8.96
N GLU A 261 5.36 8.20 9.27
CA GLU A 261 6.79 8.48 9.27
C GLU A 261 7.37 8.56 7.86
N ILE A 262 6.93 7.69 6.93
CA ILE A 262 7.30 7.80 5.52
C ILE A 262 6.97 9.19 4.97
N THR A 263 5.72 9.62 5.15
CA THR A 263 5.25 10.91 4.61
C THR A 263 5.98 12.09 5.25
N ARG A 264 6.26 12.03 6.56
CA ARG A 264 7.09 13.00 7.27
C ARG A 264 8.53 13.03 6.72
N ASN A 265 9.17 11.87 6.58
CA ASN A 265 10.56 11.78 6.12
C ASN A 265 10.72 12.23 4.66
N GLN A 266 9.69 12.04 3.82
CA GLN A 266 9.63 12.64 2.48
C GLN A 266 9.56 14.17 2.55
N TYR A 267 8.69 14.71 3.39
CA TYR A 267 8.56 16.16 3.57
C TYR A 267 9.86 16.79 4.12
N GLU A 268 10.49 16.17 5.11
CA GLU A 268 11.78 16.60 5.67
C GLU A 268 12.92 16.53 4.64
N ALA A 269 12.85 15.61 3.68
CA ALA A 269 13.77 15.53 2.55
C ALA A 269 13.53 16.59 1.47
N GLY A 270 12.49 17.43 1.59
CA GLY A 270 12.19 18.52 0.67
C GLY A 270 11.04 18.26 -0.31
N VAL A 271 10.30 17.16 -0.15
CA VAL A 271 9.09 16.91 -0.93
C VAL A 271 8.02 17.94 -0.55
N ARG A 272 7.40 18.55 -1.56
CA ARG A 272 6.19 19.38 -1.39
C ARG A 272 5.05 19.00 -2.34
N THR A 273 5.30 18.12 -3.30
CA THR A 273 4.29 17.63 -4.24
C THR A 273 4.20 16.11 -4.14
N TRP A 274 2.99 15.59 -3.98
CA TRP A 274 2.70 14.15 -4.02
C TRP A 274 1.71 13.84 -5.12
N TYR A 275 2.04 12.88 -5.97
CA TYR A 275 1.11 12.28 -6.92
C TYR A 275 0.74 10.87 -6.48
N GLU A 276 -0.55 10.52 -6.52
CA GLU A 276 -1.06 9.20 -6.20
C GLU A 276 -1.68 8.54 -7.44
N PRO A 277 -0.92 7.77 -8.24
CA PRO A 277 -1.45 6.94 -9.31
C PRO A 277 -2.24 5.77 -8.73
N GLY A 278 -3.55 5.80 -8.88
CA GLY A 278 -4.43 4.76 -8.39
C GLY A 278 -5.81 5.28 -7.96
N PRO A 279 -6.75 4.38 -7.71
CA PRO A 279 -8.15 4.72 -7.47
C PRO A 279 -8.39 5.39 -6.10
N LYS A 280 -9.49 6.16 -6.01
CA LYS A 280 -10.06 6.80 -4.79
C LYS A 280 -9.23 7.87 -4.06
N GLY A 281 -7.95 8.06 -4.40
CA GLY A 281 -7.11 9.08 -3.77
C GLY A 281 -6.96 8.90 -2.24
N VAL A 282 -6.85 7.65 -1.78
CA VAL A 282 -6.88 7.33 -0.34
C VAL A 282 -5.64 7.87 0.38
N LEU A 283 -4.47 7.79 -0.24
CA LEU A 283 -3.23 8.30 0.36
C LEU A 283 -3.19 9.82 0.34
N THR A 284 -3.74 10.45 -0.71
CA THR A 284 -3.91 11.91 -0.80
C THR A 284 -4.80 12.43 0.33
N LYS A 285 -5.87 11.70 0.68
CA LYS A 285 -6.70 12.03 1.85
C LYS A 285 -5.94 11.84 3.17
N MET A 286 -5.09 10.81 3.28
CA MET A 286 -4.24 10.61 4.46
C MET A 286 -3.17 11.70 4.60
N LEU A 287 -2.61 12.21 3.49
CA LEU A 287 -1.65 13.33 3.50
C LEU A 287 -2.24 14.56 4.19
N GLY A 288 -3.51 14.90 3.93
CA GLY A 288 -4.18 16.02 4.60
C GLY A 288 -4.18 15.92 6.14
N GLN A 289 -4.24 14.69 6.67
CA GLN A 289 -4.15 14.45 8.12
C GLN A 289 -2.70 14.41 8.61
N ASN A 290 -1.79 13.81 7.84
CA ASN A 290 -0.38 13.67 8.22
C ASN A 290 0.37 15.01 8.19
N MET A 291 -0.07 15.93 7.32
CA MET A 291 0.51 17.26 7.14
C MET A 291 -0.28 18.36 7.86
N ALA A 292 -1.22 18.02 8.74
CA ALA A 292 -2.11 19.00 9.39
C ALA A 292 -1.35 20.06 10.22
N GLU A 293 -0.17 19.73 10.74
CA GLU A 293 0.69 20.64 11.52
C GLU A 293 1.76 21.35 10.67
N VAL A 294 1.88 20.99 9.39
CA VAL A 294 2.84 21.59 8.46
C VAL A 294 2.34 22.96 8.00
N LYS A 295 3.21 23.97 8.08
CA LYS A 295 2.88 25.35 7.70
C LYS A 295 3.31 25.73 6.29
N ASP A 296 4.31 25.05 5.74
CA ASP A 296 4.77 25.29 4.37
C ASP A 296 3.71 24.85 3.35
N GLU A 297 3.68 25.50 2.20
CA GLU A 297 2.82 25.06 1.09
C GLU A 297 3.23 23.68 0.58
N TRP A 298 2.24 22.81 0.42
CA TRP A 298 2.38 21.49 -0.17
C TRP A 298 1.12 21.11 -0.94
N THR A 299 1.23 20.16 -1.86
CA THR A 299 0.10 19.67 -2.65
C THR A 299 0.12 18.15 -2.77
N GLY A 300 -1.07 17.54 -2.65
CA GLY A 300 -1.30 16.12 -2.96
C GLY A 300 -2.34 16.02 -4.08
N ARG A 301 -2.08 15.20 -5.09
CA ARG A 301 -2.95 15.02 -6.25
C ARG A 301 -3.19 13.54 -6.52
N SER A 302 -4.45 13.15 -6.56
CA SER A 302 -4.84 11.82 -7.02
C SER A 302 -4.86 11.77 -8.54
N LEU A 303 -4.28 10.71 -9.11
CA LEU A 303 -4.25 10.41 -10.54
C LEU A 303 -5.00 9.09 -10.74
N ASP A 304 -6.33 9.14 -10.70
CA ASP A 304 -7.20 7.95 -10.70
C ASP A 304 -7.71 7.52 -12.09
N SER A 305 -7.44 8.32 -13.11
CA SER A 305 -7.93 8.16 -14.47
C SER A 305 -6.99 8.84 -15.46
N MET A 306 -7.13 8.51 -16.76
CA MET A 306 -6.37 9.19 -17.81
C MET A 306 -6.64 10.71 -17.80
N ALA A 307 -7.87 11.11 -17.55
CA ALA A 307 -8.27 12.52 -17.46
C ALA A 307 -7.58 13.24 -16.29
N ALA A 308 -7.51 12.61 -15.11
CA ALA A 308 -6.83 13.19 -13.94
C ALA A 308 -5.32 13.37 -14.20
N VAL A 309 -4.68 12.45 -14.93
CA VAL A 309 -3.27 12.61 -15.33
C VAL A 309 -3.08 13.81 -16.26
N LEU A 310 -3.97 13.99 -17.23
CA LEU A 310 -3.89 15.12 -18.18
C LEU A 310 -4.14 16.47 -17.50
N ASP A 311 -5.08 16.53 -16.54
CA ASP A 311 -5.35 17.75 -15.76
C ASP A 311 -4.18 18.11 -14.83
N ALA A 312 -3.52 17.11 -14.25
CA ALA A 312 -2.43 17.32 -13.31
C ALA A 312 -1.12 17.79 -13.99
N ALA A 313 -0.97 17.54 -15.28
CA ALA A 313 0.17 17.93 -16.12
C ALA A 313 -0.29 18.36 -17.52
N PRO A 314 -0.94 19.53 -17.65
CA PRO A 314 -1.47 20.02 -18.92
C PRO A 314 -0.31 20.55 -19.77
N GLY A 315 0.42 19.65 -20.43
CA GLY A 315 1.58 20.04 -21.24
C GLY A 315 2.47 18.87 -21.66
N LEU A 316 2.16 18.30 -22.82
CA LEU A 316 3.11 18.09 -23.92
C LEU A 316 2.43 18.62 -25.19
#